data_AF-A0A1R1B2Y3-F1
#
_entry.id   AF-A0A1R1B2Y3-F1
#
_cell.length_a   1.000
_cell.length_b   1.000
_cell.length_c   1.000
_cell.angle_alpha   90.00
_cell.angle_beta   90.00
_cell.angle_gamma   90.00
#
_symmetry.space_group_name_H-M   'P 1'
#
loop_
_entity.id
_entity.type
_entity.pdbx_description
1 polymer ?
#
loop_
_entity_poly.entity_id
_entity_poly.type
_entity_poly.pdbx_seq_one_letter_code
_entity_poly.pdbx_strand_id
1 'polypeptide(L)' 'MEWIKVGESEPKVNIRHLITDGSNVGFGYYTFDGEEFKWFPDDNCNVDGDEVTHYAEIELP' A
#
# COMPACT_ATOMS: atom_id res chain seq x y z
N MET A 1 13.62 -5.72 -3.52
CA MET A 1 12.47 -4.96 -2.99
C MET A 1 12.86 -3.50 -2.96
N GLU A 2 12.06 -2.66 -3.63
CA GLU A 2 12.27 -1.22 -3.77
C GLU A 2 11.00 -0.50 -3.29
N TRP A 3 11.17 0.60 -2.57
CA TRP A 3 10.06 1.44 -2.12
C TRP A 3 9.73 2.47 -3.19
N ILE A 4 8.49 2.48 -3.64
CA ILE A 4 7.96 3.38 -4.66
C ILE A 4 7.10 4.42 -3.95
N LYS A 5 7.33 5.70 -4.24
CA LYS A 5 6.52 6.79 -3.68
C LYS A 5 5.14 6.82 -4.32
N VAL A 6 4.09 7.05 -3.52
CA VAL A 6 2.73 7.20 -4.04
C VAL A 6 2.68 8.36 -5.04
N GLY A 7 2.09 8.09 -6.21
CA GLY A 7 2.01 9.02 -7.35
C GLY A 7 3.21 8.97 -8.31
N GLU A 8 4.29 8.26 -7.98
CA GLU A 8 5.43 8.06 -8.89
C GLU A 8 5.16 6.95 -9.91
N SER A 9 4.45 5.90 -9.49
CA SER A 9 3.95 4.81 -10.34
C SER A 9 2.57 4.38 -9.88
N GLU A 10 1.84 3.70 -10.76
CA GLU A 10 0.57 3.06 -10.42
C GLU A 10 0.83 1.74 -9.67
N PRO A 11 0.25 1.53 -8.47
CA PRO A 11 0.37 0.27 -7.76
C PRO A 11 -0.44 -0.83 -8.45
N LYS A 12 0.02 -2.09 -8.33
CA LYS A 12 -0.75 -3.22 -8.86
C LYS A 12 -2.04 -3.40 -8.06
N VAL A 13 -3.17 -3.53 -8.74
CA VAL A 13 -4.47 -3.65 -8.06
C VAL A 13 -4.68 -5.07 -7.52
N ASN A 14 -5.33 -5.20 -6.36
CA ASN A 14 -5.71 -6.48 -5.74
C ASN A 14 -4.55 -7.44 -5.43
N ILE A 15 -3.34 -6.90 -5.24
CA ILE A 15 -2.22 -7.66 -4.67
C ILE A 15 -1.76 -7.04 -3.35
N ARG A 16 -1.14 -7.85 -2.51
CA ARG A 16 -0.63 -7.42 -1.21
C ARG A 16 0.72 -6.71 -1.38
N HIS A 17 0.83 -5.51 -0.83
CA HIS A 17 2.06 -4.72 -0.80
C HIS A 17 2.54 -4.55 0.64
N LEU A 18 3.81 -4.22 0.80
CA LEU A 18 4.27 -3.47 1.96
C LEU A 18 3.90 -2.00 1.75
N ILE A 19 3.39 -1.35 2.79
CA ILE A 19 3.00 0.07 2.78
C ILE A 19 3.61 0.80 3.98
N THR A 20 3.83 2.10 3.86
CA THR A 20 4.35 2.94 4.95
C THR A 20 3.83 4.37 4.89
N ASP A 21 3.54 4.94 6.06
CA ASP A 21 3.25 6.37 6.28
C ASP A 21 4.53 7.18 6.59
N GLY A 22 5.71 6.54 6.55
CA GLY A 22 7.01 7.11 6.93
C GLY A 22 7.42 6.89 8.40
N SER A 23 6.49 6.45 9.25
CA SER A 23 6.73 6.11 10.67
C SER A 23 6.49 4.63 10.97
N ASN A 24 5.44 4.06 10.37
CA ASN A 24 5.00 2.68 10.50
C ASN A 24 5.15 1.96 9.17
N VAL A 25 5.35 0.65 9.24
CA VAL A 25 5.34 -0.24 8.08
C VAL A 25 4.34 -1.34 8.35
N GLY A 26 3.54 -1.67 7.35
CA GLY A 26 2.67 -2.83 7.41
C GLY A 26 2.28 -3.30 6.02
N PHE A 27 1.21 -4.06 5.95
CA PHE A 27 0.72 -4.64 4.71
C PHE A 27 -0.64 -4.05 4.34
N GLY A 28 -0.91 -3.99 3.04
CA GLY A 28 -2.22 -3.60 2.54
C GLY A 28 -2.39 -3.88 1.06
N TYR A 29 -3.59 -3.60 0.57
CA TYR A 29 -3.99 -3.78 -0.83
C TYR A 29 -4.35 -2.44 -1.44
N TYR A 30 -3.96 -2.23 -2.69
CA TYR A 30 -4.50 -1.12 -3.48
C TYR A 30 -5.71 -1.63 -4.27
N THR A 31 -6.90 -1.10 -4.02
CA THR A 31 -8.12 -1.52 -4.71
C THR A 31 -9.17 -0.42 -4.82
N PHE A 32 -10.18 -0.64 -5.65
CA PHE A 32 -11.28 0.28 -5.88
C PHE A 32 -12.38 0.07 -4.84
N ASP A 33 -12.77 1.15 -4.15
CA ASP A 33 -13.77 1.09 -3.08
C ASP A 33 -15.22 1.28 -3.55
N GLY A 34 -15.41 1.62 -4.82
CA GLY A 34 -16.69 2.00 -5.40
C GLY A 34 -16.68 3.43 -5.96
N GLU A 35 -15.77 4.28 -5.49
CA GLU A 35 -15.62 5.68 -5.90
C GLU A 35 -14.21 5.97 -6.42
N GLU A 36 -13.18 5.51 -5.69
CA GLU A 36 -11.79 5.71 -6.05
C GLU A 36 -10.89 4.52 -5.71
N PHE A 37 -9.69 4.52 -6.29
CA PHE A 37 -8.65 3.57 -5.90
C PHE A 37 -7.92 4.10 -4.67
N LYS A 38 -7.82 3.29 -3.63
CA LYS A 38 -7.12 3.64 -2.40
C LYS A 38 -6.47 2.44 -1.73
N TRP A 39 -5.66 2.72 -0.73
CA TRP A 39 -4.99 1.72 0.07
C TRP A 39 -5.90 1.21 1.18
N PHE A 40 -5.92 -0.11 1.32
CA PHE A 40 -6.61 -0.84 2.37
C PHE A 40 -5.57 -1.61 3.19
N PRO A 41 -5.13 -1.03 4.32
CA PRO A 41 -4.26 -1.72 5.27
C PRO A 41 -4.91 -3.00 5.81
N ASP A 42 -4.12 -4.02 6.12
CA ASP A 42 -4.59 -5.21 6.81
C ASP A 42 -5.07 -4.88 8.25
N ASP A 43 -5.96 -5.68 8.82
CA ASP A 43 -6.60 -5.41 10.14
C ASP A 43 -5.62 -5.13 11.31
N ASN A 44 -4.40 -5.66 11.26
CA ASN A 44 -3.37 -5.47 12.30
C ASN A 44 -2.28 -4.45 11.87
N CYS A 45 -2.55 -3.64 10.85
CA CYS A 45 -1.66 -2.62 10.35
C CYS A 45 -1.90 -1.30 11.08
N ASN A 46 -0.83 -0.66 11.56
CA ASN A 46 -0.90 0.67 12.18
C ASN A 46 -0.72 1.82 11.18
N VAL A 47 -0.72 1.52 9.88
CA VAL A 47 -0.67 2.52 8.81
C VAL A 47 -2.10 2.87 8.43
N ASP A 48 -2.44 4.16 8.39
CA ASP A 48 -3.69 4.62 7.80
C ASP A 48 -3.59 4.58 6.26
N GLY A 49 -4.60 4.04 5.59
CA GLY A 49 -4.63 3.90 4.13
C GLY A 49 -4.54 5.24 3.40
N ASP A 50 -5.11 6.29 3.98
CA ASP A 50 -5.10 7.63 3.40
C ASP A 50 -3.75 8.36 3.61
N GLU A 51 -2.91 7.86 4.51
CA GLU A 51 -1.60 8.43 4.84
C GLU A 51 -0.43 7.64 4.23
N VAL A 52 -0.69 6.65 3.38
CA VAL A 52 0.36 5.87 2.72
C VAL A 52 1.22 6.78 1.84
N THR A 53 2.52 6.82 2.14
CA THR A 53 3.51 7.62 1.41
C THR A 53 4.28 6.81 0.39
N HIS A 54 4.56 5.54 0.71
CA HIS A 54 5.31 4.62 -0.15
C HIS A 54 4.75 3.20 -0.05
N TYR A 55 4.98 2.43 -1.11
CA TYR A 55 4.64 1.02 -1.19
C TYR A 55 5.76 0.20 -1.84
N ALA A 56 5.79 -1.09 -1.58
CA ALA A 56 6.74 -2.02 -2.17
C ALA A 56 6.03 -3.32 -2.55
N GLU A 57 6.32 -3.83 -3.74
CA GLU A 57 5.87 -5.15 -4.15
C GLU A 57 6.66 -6.24 -3.42
N ILE A 58 5.94 -7.28 -3.02
CA ILE A 58 6.53 -8.42 -2.32
C ILE A 58 6.56 -9.59 -3.29
N GLU A 59 7.75 -9.92 -3.75
CA GLU A 59 8.00 -11.17 -4.44
C GLU A 59 8.12 -12.27 -3.38
N LEU A 60 7.04 -13.01 -3.14
CA LEU A 60 7.13 -14.25 -2.37
C LEU A 60 7.74 -15.33 -3.29
N PRO A 61 8.78 -16.06 -2.85
CA PRO A 61 9.39 -17.14 -3.62
C PRO A 61 8.44 -18.33 -3.85
#